data_AF-A0A9W9Q212-F1
#
_entry.id   AF-A0A9W9Q212-F1
#
_cell.length_a   1.000
_cell.length_b   1.000
_cell.length_c   1.000
_cell.angle_alpha   90.00
_cell.angle_beta   90.00
_cell.angle_gamma   90.00
#
_symmetry.space_group_name_H-M   'P 1'
#
loop_
_entity.id
_entity.type
_entity.pdbx_description
1 polymer ?
#
loop_
_entity_poly.entity_id
_entity_poly.type
_entity_poly.pdbx_seq_one_letter_code
_entity_poly.pdbx_strand_id
1 'polypeptide(L)'
;MWNYWWAHSKDDEFDNGTAHTLGWYRATIPTSKLGTQSYNCFDDDGENDNDARLNSILGRDSELRTLYGHCGITNGSLATMYCCPPSQTAIVVLGNAAEAVDAPETISKILLQAVFDLKPRIDLLPLLREQRKRCLKAHDKVISVWEHGRDASKYTSSAQDFIGSYLGLDTCRISIIASDTAEAQIAVVFNDNNSSKCDLEPHNDNSLSFMVTEHDKLLAKSMGDWDHYKAGVFDFVRENGVVKGFWWKWHIDEYQSLWVKIGERVDQKDIEQTLETFGRSRTVEV
;
A
#
# COMPACT_ATOMS: atom_id res chain seq x y z
N MET A 1 -9.34 -18.40 -8.29
CA MET A 1 -8.95 -17.57 -9.45
C MET A 1 -7.47 -17.29 -9.32
N TRP A 2 -6.65 -17.87 -10.19
CA TRP A 2 -5.22 -17.61 -10.24
C TRP A 2 -5.03 -16.44 -11.19
N ASN A 3 -4.78 -15.24 -10.67
CA ASN A 3 -4.49 -14.10 -11.54
C ASN A 3 -3.15 -14.36 -12.25
N TYR A 4 -3.09 -13.98 -13.53
CA TYR A 4 -1.91 -14.07 -14.41
C TYR A 4 -0.59 -13.66 -13.71
N TRP A 5 -0.66 -12.62 -12.89
CA TRP A 5 0.45 -12.06 -12.10
C TRP A 5 1.19 -13.07 -11.20
N TRP A 6 0.50 -14.11 -10.73
CA TRP A 6 1.03 -15.09 -9.78
C TRP A 6 1.55 -16.39 -10.41
N ALA A 7 1.27 -16.62 -11.70
CA ALA A 7 1.62 -17.88 -12.36
C ALA A 7 2.95 -17.77 -13.11
N HIS A 8 3.23 -16.61 -13.72
CA HIS A 8 4.41 -16.40 -14.58
C HIS A 8 5.04 -15.02 -14.38
N SER A 9 6.37 -14.94 -14.35
CA SER A 9 7.12 -13.71 -14.63
C SER A 9 7.16 -13.57 -16.14
N LYS A 10 6.84 -12.38 -16.67
CA LYS A 10 6.91 -12.16 -18.12
C LYS A 10 8.34 -12.22 -18.67
N ASP A 11 9.36 -12.06 -17.81
CA ASP A 11 10.67 -11.57 -18.27
C ASP A 11 11.91 -12.30 -17.73
N ASP A 12 11.82 -13.43 -17.00
CA ASP A 12 13.02 -14.24 -16.73
C ASP A 12 13.22 -15.35 -17.76
N GLU A 13 14.48 -15.64 -18.12
CA GLU A 13 14.84 -16.72 -19.05
C GLU A 13 14.55 -18.14 -18.52
N PHE A 14 13.99 -18.22 -17.31
CA PHE A 14 13.70 -19.46 -16.61
C PHE A 14 12.19 -19.71 -16.60
N ASP A 15 11.72 -20.71 -17.35
CA ASP A 15 10.31 -21.15 -17.37
C ASP A 15 9.92 -21.96 -16.11
N ASN A 16 10.36 -21.49 -14.94
CA ASN A 16 10.11 -22.13 -13.66
C ASN A 16 8.74 -21.68 -13.13
N GLY A 17 7.76 -22.59 -13.16
CA GLY A 17 6.39 -22.30 -12.74
C GLY A 17 6.28 -21.83 -11.28
N THR A 18 5.50 -20.78 -11.07
CA THR A 18 5.15 -20.25 -9.74
C THR A 18 3.66 -20.46 -9.45
N ALA A 19 3.30 -20.55 -8.17
CA ALA A 19 1.91 -20.67 -7.74
C ALA A 19 1.70 -19.99 -6.41
N HIS A 20 0.60 -19.25 -6.23
CA HIS A 20 0.23 -18.64 -4.96
C HIS A 20 -1.09 -19.18 -4.41
N THR A 21 -1.06 -19.88 -3.26
CA THR A 21 -2.23 -20.49 -2.65
C THR A 21 -2.17 -20.49 -1.13
N LEU A 22 -3.32 -20.36 -0.47
CA LEU A 22 -3.45 -20.39 1.00
C LEU A 22 -2.47 -19.44 1.72
N GLY A 23 -2.14 -18.29 1.11
CA GLY A 23 -1.19 -17.30 1.67
C GLY A 23 0.29 -17.58 1.41
N TRP A 24 0.62 -18.63 0.67
CA TRP A 24 2.01 -18.99 0.31
C TRP A 24 2.24 -18.87 -1.18
N TYR A 25 3.44 -18.46 -1.58
CA TYR A 25 3.91 -18.69 -2.94
C TYR A 25 4.88 -19.87 -3.00
N ARG A 26 4.71 -20.74 -3.98
CA ARG A 26 5.67 -21.77 -4.37
C ARG A 26 6.46 -21.25 -5.56
N ALA A 27 7.78 -21.41 -5.50
CA ALA A 27 8.67 -21.09 -6.61
C ALA A 27 9.80 -22.13 -6.73
N THR A 28 10.42 -22.19 -7.90
CA THR A 28 11.65 -22.99 -8.13
C THR A 28 12.76 -22.03 -8.55
N ILE A 29 13.86 -22.00 -7.80
CA ILE A 29 15.06 -21.23 -8.18
C ILE A 29 15.87 -22.00 -9.23
N PRO A 30 16.51 -21.29 -10.20
CA PRO A 30 16.56 -19.84 -10.38
C PRO A 30 15.22 -19.25 -10.86
N THR A 31 14.83 -18.10 -10.28
CA THR A 31 13.62 -17.35 -10.67
C THR A 31 13.71 -15.91 -10.18
N SER A 32 13.10 -15.00 -10.95
CA SER A 32 12.91 -13.60 -10.61
C SER A 32 11.70 -13.35 -9.68
N LYS A 33 10.93 -14.38 -9.35
CA LYS A 33 9.75 -14.30 -8.47
C LYS A 33 10.07 -14.39 -6.97
N LEU A 34 11.35 -14.51 -6.60
CA LEU A 34 11.73 -14.45 -5.19
C LEU A 34 11.50 -13.04 -4.63
N GLY A 35 10.64 -12.95 -3.62
CA GLY A 35 10.28 -11.69 -2.99
C GLY A 35 9.18 -10.90 -3.73
N THR A 36 8.37 -11.52 -4.61
CA THR A 36 7.28 -10.82 -5.34
C THR A 36 6.22 -10.17 -4.42
N GLN A 37 6.17 -10.49 -3.13
CA GLN A 37 5.24 -9.87 -2.16
C GLN A 37 5.94 -8.86 -1.21
N SER A 38 7.16 -8.46 -1.54
CA SER A 38 8.00 -7.62 -0.68
C SER A 38 7.97 -6.17 -1.16
N TYR A 39 8.24 -5.18 -0.30
CA TYR A 39 8.49 -3.79 -0.74
C TYR A 39 9.65 -3.69 -1.74
N ASN A 40 10.49 -4.71 -1.85
CA ASN A 40 11.51 -4.76 -2.89
C ASN A 40 10.93 -4.99 -4.30
N CYS A 41 9.61 -5.16 -4.47
CA CYS A 41 8.95 -5.40 -5.75
C CYS A 41 8.48 -4.12 -6.49
N PHE A 42 8.77 -2.91 -5.99
CA PHE A 42 8.39 -1.62 -6.62
C PHE A 42 9.07 -1.33 -7.99
N ASP A 43 9.42 -2.38 -8.74
CA ASP A 43 10.11 -2.32 -10.03
C ASP A 43 9.16 -2.47 -11.24
N ASP A 44 7.84 -2.62 -11.05
CA ASP A 44 6.90 -2.93 -12.13
C ASP A 44 6.45 -1.71 -12.99
N ASP A 45 6.91 -0.50 -12.68
CA ASP A 45 6.39 0.75 -13.27
C ASP A 45 7.21 1.39 -14.41
N GLY A 46 8.19 0.71 -15.01
CA GLY A 46 8.66 1.13 -16.34
C GLY A 46 10.10 0.82 -16.77
N GLU A 47 10.19 -0.03 -17.79
CA GLU A 47 11.14 -0.12 -18.92
C GLU A 47 12.66 -0.14 -18.70
N ASN A 48 13.23 0.34 -17.59
CA ASN A 48 14.69 0.53 -17.48
C ASN A 48 15.42 -0.40 -16.50
N ASP A 49 14.73 -1.30 -15.80
CA ASP A 49 15.38 -2.08 -14.73
C ASP A 49 15.13 -3.60 -14.74
N ASN A 50 14.61 -4.12 -15.85
CA ASN A 50 14.59 -5.57 -16.04
C ASN A 50 16.02 -6.15 -15.89
N ASP A 51 17.06 -5.44 -16.34
CA ASP A 51 18.43 -5.94 -16.24
C ASP A 51 18.94 -6.12 -14.81
N ALA A 52 18.74 -5.17 -13.89
CA ALA A 52 19.23 -5.32 -12.51
C ALA A 52 18.50 -6.44 -11.77
N ARG A 53 17.17 -6.52 -11.92
CA ARG A 53 16.35 -7.60 -11.37
C ARG A 53 16.77 -8.95 -11.93
N LEU A 54 16.93 -9.07 -13.25
CA LEU A 54 17.36 -10.31 -13.90
C LEU A 54 18.78 -10.69 -13.48
N ASN A 55 19.71 -9.74 -13.37
CA ASN A 55 21.07 -9.99 -12.89
C ASN A 55 21.12 -10.39 -11.40
N SER A 56 20.05 -10.18 -10.64
CA SER A 56 19.94 -10.57 -9.23
C SER A 56 19.34 -11.96 -8.98
N ILE A 57 18.95 -12.69 -10.05
CA ILE A 57 18.36 -14.03 -9.91
C ILE A 57 19.38 -14.99 -9.28
N LEU A 58 19.00 -15.56 -8.13
CA LEU A 58 19.84 -16.49 -7.39
C LEU A 58 19.91 -17.86 -8.06
N GLY A 59 21.08 -18.50 -7.98
CA GLY A 59 21.22 -19.92 -8.31
C GLY A 59 21.15 -20.25 -9.80
N ARG A 60 21.47 -19.30 -10.68
CA ARG A 60 21.49 -19.49 -12.15
C ARG A 60 22.31 -20.72 -12.57
N ASP A 61 23.42 -20.98 -11.88
CA ASP A 61 24.34 -22.10 -12.14
C ASP A 61 24.25 -23.18 -11.05
N SER A 62 23.11 -23.27 -10.36
CA SER A 62 22.89 -24.19 -9.25
C SER A 62 21.85 -25.26 -9.58
N GLU A 63 21.82 -26.30 -8.76
CA GLU A 63 20.73 -27.27 -8.78
C GLU A 63 19.39 -26.56 -8.54
N LEU A 64 18.36 -26.94 -9.30
CA LEU A 64 17.01 -26.44 -9.11
C LEU A 64 16.51 -26.74 -7.69
N ARG A 65 15.90 -25.75 -7.04
CA ARG A 65 15.29 -25.95 -5.72
C ARG A 65 13.90 -25.36 -5.66
N THR A 66 12.93 -26.20 -5.31
CA THR A 66 11.59 -25.74 -4.97
C THR A 66 11.56 -25.25 -3.53
N LEU A 67 10.97 -24.08 -3.33
CA LEU A 67 10.74 -23.45 -2.04
C LEU A 67 9.32 -22.89 -1.96
N TYR A 68 8.88 -22.70 -0.73
CA TYR A 68 7.64 -22.02 -0.37
C TYR A 68 8.02 -20.77 0.39
N GLY A 69 7.60 -19.62 -0.12
CA GLY A 69 7.90 -18.33 0.46
C GLY A 69 6.64 -17.59 0.90
N HIS A 70 6.84 -16.68 1.83
CA HIS A 70 5.92 -15.58 2.10
C HIS A 70 6.73 -14.42 2.69
N CYS A 71 6.34 -13.20 2.35
CA CYS A 71 6.77 -12.02 3.05
C CYS A 71 5.55 -11.23 3.49
N GLY A 72 5.67 -10.65 4.68
CA GLY A 72 4.63 -9.91 5.34
C GLY A 72 5.19 -8.59 5.79
N ILE A 73 4.46 -7.53 5.48
CA ILE A 73 4.86 -6.18 5.80
C ILE A 73 3.71 -5.53 6.54
N THR A 74 4.05 -4.99 7.70
CA THR A 74 3.19 -4.09 8.44
C THR A 74 4.05 -2.99 9.02
N ASN A 75 3.42 -1.94 9.52
CA ASN A 75 4.17 -0.77 9.94
C ASN A 75 5.08 -1.09 11.14
N GLY A 76 6.37 -0.82 10.96
CA GLY A 76 7.39 -1.16 11.96
C GLY A 76 7.64 -2.67 12.11
N SER A 77 7.16 -3.52 11.21
CA SER A 77 7.45 -4.97 11.25
C SER A 77 7.47 -5.60 9.86
N LEU A 78 8.58 -6.28 9.57
CA LEU A 78 8.82 -6.96 8.32
C LEU A 78 9.12 -8.43 8.63
N ALA A 79 8.62 -9.34 7.81
CA ALA A 79 8.92 -10.75 7.92
C ALA A 79 9.13 -11.33 6.53
N THR A 80 10.16 -12.14 6.38
CA THR A 80 10.33 -13.01 5.22
C THR A 80 10.64 -14.42 5.68
N MET A 81 10.00 -15.39 5.05
CA MET A 81 10.22 -16.80 5.32
C MET A 81 10.34 -17.58 4.02
N TYR A 82 11.26 -18.54 4.00
CA TYR A 82 11.42 -19.53 2.96
C TYR A 82 11.53 -20.92 3.57
N CYS A 83 10.65 -21.83 3.15
CA CYS A 83 10.69 -23.25 3.48
C CYS A 83 11.15 -24.04 2.24
N CYS A 84 12.18 -24.87 2.39
CA CYS A 84 12.67 -25.77 1.36
C CYS A 84 12.48 -27.24 1.82
N PRO A 85 11.32 -27.86 1.54
CA PRO A 85 11.01 -29.20 2.03
C PRO A 85 12.02 -30.30 1.64
N PRO A 86 12.56 -30.34 0.40
CA PRO A 86 13.53 -31.38 0.02
C PRO A 86 14.78 -31.40 0.89
N SER A 87 15.20 -30.23 1.39
CA SER A 87 16.36 -30.07 2.27
C SER A 87 15.98 -29.96 3.75
N GLN A 88 14.69 -30.10 4.09
CA GLN A 88 14.15 -29.92 5.44
C GLN A 88 14.61 -28.62 6.12
N THR A 89 14.77 -27.55 5.33
CA THR A 89 15.33 -26.29 5.79
C THR A 89 14.27 -25.20 5.78
N ALA A 90 14.28 -24.34 6.79
CA ALA A 90 13.52 -23.10 6.82
C ALA A 90 14.45 -21.93 7.14
N ILE A 91 14.26 -20.83 6.44
CA ILE A 91 14.90 -19.54 6.70
C ILE A 91 13.79 -18.58 7.11
N VAL A 92 13.93 -17.96 8.28
CA VAL A 92 12.98 -16.99 8.80
C VAL A 92 13.77 -15.77 9.23
N VAL A 93 13.40 -14.61 8.69
CA VAL A 93 14.01 -13.33 9.04
C VAL A 93 12.91 -12.37 9.43
N LEU A 94 13.07 -11.75 10.59
CA LEU A 94 12.14 -10.79 11.17
C LEU A 94 12.87 -9.46 11.36
N GLY A 95 12.21 -8.38 10.99
CA GLY A 95 12.68 -7.01 11.17
C GLY A 95 11.61 -6.19 11.91
N ASN A 96 12.05 -5.22 12.70
CA ASN A 96 11.20 -4.30 13.47
C ASN A 96 11.28 -2.85 12.96
N ALA A 97 11.74 -2.67 11.73
CA ALA A 97 11.85 -1.39 11.06
C ALA A 97 11.63 -1.58 9.56
N ALA A 98 10.72 -0.80 8.98
CA ALA A 98 10.56 -0.67 7.55
C ALA A 98 10.97 0.76 7.18
N GLU A 99 12.11 0.93 6.52
CA GLU A 99 12.64 2.23 6.11
C GLU A 99 12.82 2.26 4.60
N ALA A 100 11.71 2.40 3.89
CA ALA A 100 11.64 2.47 2.43
C ALA A 100 12.26 1.26 1.69
N VAL A 101 12.39 0.11 2.36
CA VAL A 101 12.90 -1.14 1.77
C VAL A 101 12.59 -2.34 2.68
N ASP A 102 12.63 -3.56 2.15
CA ASP A 102 12.46 -4.81 2.90
C ASP A 102 13.81 -5.52 3.14
N ALA A 103 14.42 -5.21 4.28
CA ALA A 103 15.69 -5.81 4.67
C ALA A 103 15.58 -7.32 4.97
N PRO A 104 14.55 -7.83 5.69
CA PRO A 104 14.37 -9.27 5.87
C PRO A 104 14.34 -10.08 4.58
N GLU A 105 13.73 -9.56 3.52
CA GLU A 105 13.70 -10.23 2.22
C GLU A 105 15.11 -10.40 1.63
N THR A 106 15.90 -9.31 1.61
CA THR A 106 17.28 -9.35 1.11
C THR A 106 18.18 -10.24 1.98
N ILE A 107 18.06 -10.18 3.30
CA ILE A 107 18.82 -11.05 4.22
C ILE A 107 18.45 -12.51 3.96
N SER A 108 17.17 -12.82 3.75
CA SER A 108 16.71 -14.18 3.46
C SER A 108 17.33 -14.72 2.16
N LYS A 109 17.44 -13.87 1.12
CA LYS A 109 18.16 -14.20 -0.12
C LYS A 109 19.66 -14.45 0.10
N ILE A 110 20.33 -13.65 0.93
CA ILE A 110 21.75 -13.87 1.31
C ILE A 110 21.90 -15.23 2.02
N LEU A 111 21.00 -15.54 2.95
CA LEU A 111 20.98 -16.82 3.67
C LEU A 111 20.70 -18.00 2.74
N LEU A 112 19.78 -17.87 1.78
CA LEU A 112 19.54 -18.89 0.76
C LEU A 112 20.81 -19.21 -0.03
N GLN A 113 21.54 -18.19 -0.47
CA GLN A 113 22.83 -18.38 -1.14
C GLN A 113 23.81 -19.12 -0.23
N ALA A 114 23.91 -18.74 1.05
CA ALA A 114 24.83 -19.34 2.01
C ALA A 114 24.51 -20.82 2.28
N VAL A 115 23.26 -21.13 2.62
CA VAL A 115 22.82 -22.47 3.04
C VAL A 115 22.90 -23.47 1.90
N PHE A 116 22.57 -23.07 0.68
CA PHE A 116 22.53 -23.97 -0.48
C PHE A 116 23.75 -23.86 -1.41
N ASP A 117 24.77 -23.11 -0.99
CA ASP A 117 25.94 -22.73 -1.79
C ASP A 117 25.61 -22.32 -3.23
N LEU A 118 24.59 -21.46 -3.39
CA LEU A 118 24.11 -21.04 -4.71
C LEU A 118 25.21 -20.31 -5.49
N LYS A 119 25.28 -20.61 -6.78
CA LYS A 119 26.17 -20.01 -7.79
C LYS A 119 25.37 -19.34 -8.92
N PRO A 120 25.86 -18.21 -9.46
CA PRO A 120 26.96 -17.41 -8.92
C PRO A 120 26.56 -16.78 -7.57
N ARG A 121 27.56 -16.36 -6.79
CA ARG A 121 27.31 -15.54 -5.60
C ARG A 121 27.03 -14.11 -6.06
N ILE A 122 25.90 -13.56 -5.62
CA ILE A 122 25.42 -12.24 -6.01
C ILE A 122 25.46 -11.34 -4.77
N ASP A 123 26.08 -10.17 -4.92
CA ASP A 123 25.95 -9.08 -3.95
C ASP A 123 24.61 -8.37 -4.16
N LEU A 124 23.74 -8.46 -3.15
CA LEU A 124 22.39 -7.90 -3.18
C LEU A 124 22.31 -6.50 -2.58
N LEU A 125 23.39 -6.01 -1.94
CA LEU A 125 23.39 -4.68 -1.32
C LEU A 125 23.24 -3.52 -2.33
N PRO A 126 23.85 -3.56 -3.53
CA PRO A 126 23.61 -2.54 -4.54
C PRO A 126 22.13 -2.46 -4.93
N LEU A 127 21.47 -3.60 -5.14
CA LEU A 127 20.05 -3.65 -5.49
C LEU A 127 19.18 -3.05 -4.38
N LEU A 128 19.43 -3.46 -3.12
CA LEU A 128 18.71 -2.93 -1.95
C LEU A 128 18.82 -1.39 -1.85
N ARG A 129 20.01 -0.84 -2.13
CA ARG A 129 20.23 0.62 -2.12
C ARG A 129 19.46 1.34 -3.22
N GLU A 130 19.42 0.77 -4.42
CA GLU A 130 18.64 1.34 -5.53
C GLU A 130 17.13 1.26 -5.26
N GLN A 131 16.65 0.14 -4.72
CA GLN A 131 15.25 -0.02 -4.30
C GLN A 131 14.85 1.03 -3.25
N ARG A 132 15.70 1.26 -2.24
CA ARG A 132 15.45 2.33 -1.26
C ARG A 132 15.34 3.70 -1.91
N LYS A 133 16.23 4.04 -2.86
CA LYS A 133 16.16 5.32 -3.59
C LYS A 133 14.86 5.46 -4.38
N ARG A 134 14.39 4.38 -5.01
CA ARG A 134 13.13 4.38 -5.77
C ARG A 134 11.92 4.57 -4.86
N CYS A 135 11.86 3.87 -3.75
CA CYS A 135 10.78 4.02 -2.78
C CYS A 135 10.68 5.46 -2.27
N LEU A 136 11.81 6.08 -1.92
CA LEU A 136 11.84 7.49 -1.51
C LEU A 136 11.40 8.44 -2.65
N LYS A 137 11.87 8.21 -3.87
CA LYS A 137 11.44 8.99 -5.05
C LYS A 137 9.95 8.83 -5.36
N ALA A 138 9.40 7.63 -5.18
CA ALA A 138 7.98 7.35 -5.36
C ALA A 138 7.14 8.12 -4.34
N HIS A 139 7.57 8.14 -3.07
CA HIS A 139 6.98 8.99 -2.05
C HIS A 139 7.00 10.47 -2.45
N ASP A 140 8.15 11.00 -2.87
CA ASP A 140 8.26 12.40 -3.31
C ASP A 140 7.33 12.72 -4.48
N LYS A 141 7.15 11.78 -5.43
CA LYS A 141 6.21 11.91 -6.54
C LYS A 141 4.76 11.99 -6.03
N VAL A 142 4.37 11.13 -5.08
CA VAL A 142 3.02 11.14 -4.49
C VAL A 142 2.74 12.49 -3.82
N ILE A 143 3.69 13.00 -3.03
CA ILE A 143 3.58 14.32 -2.38
C ILE A 143 3.48 15.43 -3.44
N SER A 144 4.31 15.41 -4.47
CA SER A 144 4.27 16.42 -5.54
C SER A 144 2.93 16.45 -6.28
N VAL A 145 2.33 15.28 -6.57
CA VAL A 145 1.00 15.20 -7.20
C VAL A 145 -0.08 15.73 -6.25
N TRP A 146 0.00 15.41 -4.96
CA TRP A 146 -0.89 15.96 -3.94
C TRP A 146 -0.80 17.49 -3.88
N GLU A 147 0.40 18.05 -3.80
CA GLU A 147 0.62 19.50 -3.75
C GLU A 147 0.10 20.20 -5.00
N HIS A 148 0.33 19.62 -6.19
CA HIS A 148 -0.16 20.17 -7.45
C HIS A 148 -1.69 20.22 -7.52
N GLY A 149 -2.35 19.22 -6.94
CA GLY A 149 -3.80 19.15 -6.87
C GLY A 149 -4.43 20.03 -5.79
N ARG A 150 -3.64 20.72 -4.96
CA ARG A 150 -4.12 21.45 -3.78
C ARG A 150 -4.36 22.93 -4.07
N ASP A 151 -5.56 23.40 -3.79
CA ASP A 151 -5.98 24.80 -3.81
C ASP A 151 -6.90 25.11 -2.61
N ALA A 152 -6.26 25.26 -1.45
CA ALA A 152 -6.94 25.59 -0.19
C ALA A 152 -7.67 26.94 -0.23
N SER A 153 -7.33 27.85 -1.16
CA SER A 153 -7.97 29.16 -1.26
C SER A 153 -9.43 29.09 -1.71
N LYS A 154 -9.81 28.00 -2.38
CA LYS A 154 -11.19 27.74 -2.82
C LYS A 154 -12.06 27.14 -1.71
N TYR A 155 -11.48 26.75 -0.58
CA TYR A 155 -12.21 26.16 0.51
C TYR A 155 -13.05 27.22 1.24
N THR A 156 -14.37 27.06 1.18
CA THR A 156 -15.35 28.01 1.76
C THR A 156 -16.28 27.37 2.78
N SER A 157 -16.14 26.06 3.00
CA SER A 157 -17.05 25.29 3.84
C SER A 157 -16.74 25.47 5.33
N SER A 158 -17.77 25.41 6.17
CA SER A 158 -17.60 25.35 7.62
C SER A 158 -17.13 23.97 8.05
N ALA A 159 -16.22 23.89 9.02
CA ALA A 159 -15.81 22.61 9.64
C ALA A 159 -17.00 21.77 10.12
N GLN A 160 -18.07 22.43 10.60
CA GLN A 160 -19.28 21.76 11.11
C GLN A 160 -20.01 20.94 10.04
N ASP A 161 -19.88 21.30 8.75
CA ASP A 161 -20.51 20.56 7.66
C ASP A 161 -20.02 19.12 7.58
N PHE A 162 -18.76 18.89 7.94
CA PHE A 162 -18.07 17.61 7.80
C PHE A 162 -18.11 16.77 9.08
N ILE A 163 -18.40 17.35 10.24
CA ILE A 163 -18.47 16.58 11.48
C ILE A 163 -19.59 15.56 11.41
N GLY A 164 -19.28 14.31 11.76
CA GLY A 164 -20.22 13.19 11.74
C GLY A 164 -19.53 11.84 11.60
N SER A 165 -20.35 10.79 11.55
CA SER A 165 -19.89 9.43 11.26
C SER A 165 -20.22 9.07 9.82
N TYR A 166 -19.37 8.27 9.21
CA TYR A 166 -19.44 7.86 7.82
C TYR A 166 -19.28 6.35 7.73
N LEU A 167 -20.18 5.69 7.01
CA LEU A 167 -20.15 4.25 6.78
C LEU A 167 -19.68 3.96 5.36
N GLY A 168 -18.70 3.10 5.21
CA GLY A 168 -18.20 2.62 3.93
C GLY A 168 -17.86 1.14 3.99
N LEU A 169 -17.78 0.50 2.81
CA LEU A 169 -17.51 -0.95 2.69
C LEU A 169 -18.48 -1.80 3.53
N ASP A 170 -19.74 -1.34 3.65
CA ASP A 170 -20.84 -1.90 4.44
C ASP A 170 -20.63 -2.02 5.96
N THR A 171 -19.40 -2.08 6.46
CA THR A 171 -19.10 -2.36 7.87
C THR A 171 -18.11 -1.39 8.51
N CYS A 172 -17.36 -0.63 7.73
CA CYS A 172 -16.29 0.22 8.24
C CYS A 172 -16.81 1.61 8.57
N ARG A 173 -16.35 2.17 9.70
CA ARG A 173 -16.75 3.51 10.14
C ARG A 173 -15.55 4.45 10.13
N ILE A 174 -15.78 5.64 9.61
CA ILE A 174 -14.87 6.78 9.75
C ILE A 174 -15.65 7.89 10.44
N SER A 175 -15.04 8.53 11.43
CA SER A 175 -15.63 9.69 12.09
C SER A 175 -14.79 10.92 11.81
N ILE A 176 -15.45 12.02 11.48
CA ILE A 176 -14.85 13.35 11.43
C ILE A 176 -15.35 14.09 12.67
N ILE A 177 -14.41 14.54 13.50
CA ILE A 177 -14.66 15.19 14.78
C ILE A 177 -13.97 16.54 14.82
N ALA A 178 -14.38 17.41 15.73
CA ALA A 178 -13.62 18.61 16.04
C ALA A 178 -12.20 18.22 16.48
N SER A 179 -11.19 18.94 15.97
CA SER A 179 -9.83 18.72 16.44
C SER A 179 -9.60 19.47 17.75
N ASP A 180 -8.71 18.92 18.57
CA ASP A 180 -8.24 19.52 19.81
C ASP A 180 -6.93 20.31 19.58
N THR A 181 -6.39 20.28 18.35
CA THR A 181 -5.15 20.96 17.99
C THR A 181 -5.42 22.41 17.59
N ALA A 182 -4.44 23.29 17.81
CA ALA A 182 -4.56 24.70 17.40
C ALA A 182 -4.44 24.88 15.87
N GLU A 183 -3.91 23.88 15.18
CA GLU A 183 -3.51 23.93 13.76
C GLU A 183 -4.62 23.45 12.82
N ALA A 184 -5.53 22.60 13.30
CA ALA A 184 -6.64 22.06 12.54
C ALA A 184 -7.98 22.28 13.25
N GLN A 185 -9.05 22.43 12.48
CA GLN A 185 -10.41 22.57 13.05
C GLN A 185 -11.09 21.22 13.26
N ILE A 186 -10.73 20.21 12.46
CA ILE A 186 -11.34 18.89 12.45
C ILE A 186 -10.26 17.82 12.22
N ALA A 187 -10.57 16.60 12.66
CA ALA A 187 -9.72 15.43 12.52
C ALA A 187 -10.55 14.21 12.11
N VAL A 188 -9.91 13.28 11.39
CA VAL A 188 -10.46 11.97 11.06
C VAL A 188 -10.05 10.93 12.10
N VAL A 189 -10.96 10.03 12.44
CA VAL A 189 -10.74 8.85 13.29
C VAL A 189 -11.25 7.62 12.54
N PHE A 190 -10.40 6.61 12.38
CA PHE A 190 -10.71 5.36 11.71
C PHE A 190 -11.20 4.31 12.70
N ASN A 191 -12.30 3.64 12.37
CA ASN A 191 -12.89 2.53 13.12
C ASN A 191 -13.03 2.79 14.63
N ASP A 192 -13.48 4.00 14.99
CA ASP A 192 -13.67 4.45 16.38
C ASP A 192 -12.41 4.34 17.26
N ASN A 193 -11.22 4.20 16.66
CA ASN A 193 -9.96 4.09 17.36
C ASN A 193 -9.27 5.45 17.47
N ASN A 194 -9.33 6.09 18.64
CA ASN A 194 -8.70 7.39 18.88
C ASN A 194 -7.19 7.43 18.60
N SER A 195 -6.47 6.29 18.64
CA SER A 195 -5.04 6.27 18.29
C SER A 195 -4.78 6.50 16.80
N SER A 196 -5.82 6.39 15.95
CA SER A 196 -5.76 6.63 14.51
C SER A 196 -6.03 8.09 14.11
N LYS A 197 -6.25 8.98 15.10
CA LYS A 197 -6.63 10.38 14.86
C LYS A 197 -5.61 11.09 13.96
N CYS A 198 -6.08 11.63 12.84
CA CYS A 198 -5.29 12.47 11.93
C CYS A 198 -6.00 13.79 11.69
N ASP A 199 -5.28 14.91 11.82
CA ASP A 199 -5.83 16.23 11.49
C ASP A 199 -6.21 16.30 10.01
N LEU A 200 -7.32 16.99 9.73
CA LEU A 200 -7.81 17.24 8.39
C LEU A 200 -7.59 18.71 8.01
N GLU A 201 -7.02 18.94 6.85
CA GLU A 201 -6.82 20.26 6.27
C GLU A 201 -7.53 20.43 4.92
N PRO A 202 -7.88 21.66 4.52
CA PRO A 202 -8.38 21.94 3.19
C PRO A 202 -7.42 21.50 2.08
N HIS A 203 -7.93 20.69 1.14
CA HIS A 203 -7.21 20.33 -0.07
C HIS A 203 -7.72 21.14 -1.27
N ASN A 204 -9.03 21.12 -1.54
CA ASN A 204 -9.71 21.95 -2.55
C ASN A 204 -11.06 22.46 -2.02
N ASP A 205 -11.88 23.06 -2.89
CA ASP A 205 -13.23 23.56 -2.60
C ASP A 205 -14.13 22.57 -1.85
N ASN A 206 -14.03 21.29 -2.18
CA ASN A 206 -14.87 20.23 -1.64
C ASN A 206 -14.09 18.96 -1.26
N SER A 207 -12.82 19.10 -0.89
CA SER A 207 -12.00 17.99 -0.40
C SER A 207 -11.16 18.38 0.80
N LEU A 208 -10.99 17.42 1.72
CA LEU A 208 -10.09 17.52 2.87
C LEU A 208 -9.00 16.48 2.75
N SER A 209 -7.84 16.78 3.31
CA SER A 209 -6.66 15.93 3.29
C SER A 209 -6.17 15.66 4.70
N PHE A 210 -5.72 14.44 4.95
CA PHE A 210 -4.92 14.05 6.11
C PHE A 210 -3.54 13.55 5.67
N MET A 211 -3.10 13.99 4.49
CA MET A 211 -1.80 13.66 3.90
C MET A 211 -0.65 14.03 4.84
N VAL A 212 0.28 13.11 5.03
CA VAL A 212 1.50 13.34 5.82
C VAL A 212 2.64 13.50 4.84
N THR A 213 3.18 14.71 4.73
CA THR A 213 4.21 15.05 3.74
C THR A 213 5.63 14.68 4.18
N GLU A 214 5.87 14.58 5.48
CA GLU A 214 7.16 14.18 6.03
C GLU A 214 7.24 12.66 6.17
N HIS A 215 8.23 12.04 5.52
CA HIS A 215 8.41 10.59 5.49
C HIS A 215 8.49 9.96 6.91
N ASP A 216 9.27 10.56 7.81
CA ASP A 216 9.42 10.03 9.18
C ASP A 216 8.09 10.05 9.96
N LYS A 217 7.26 11.08 9.74
CA LYS A 217 5.92 11.15 10.35
C LYS A 217 4.97 10.12 9.73
N LEU A 218 5.08 9.87 8.42
CA LEU A 218 4.31 8.85 7.72
C LEU A 218 4.63 7.45 8.29
N LEU A 219 5.92 7.15 8.48
CA LEU A 219 6.38 5.91 9.12
C LEU A 219 5.89 5.81 10.57
N ALA A 220 6.00 6.89 11.36
CA ALA A 220 5.56 6.90 12.75
C ALA A 220 4.06 6.67 12.91
N LYS A 221 3.25 7.18 11.97
CA LYS A 221 1.80 7.00 11.94
C LYS A 221 1.36 5.68 11.33
N SER A 222 2.29 4.83 10.91
CA SER A 222 1.95 3.53 10.35
C SER A 222 1.07 3.65 9.09
N MET A 223 1.40 4.59 8.21
CA MET A 223 0.67 4.85 6.96
C MET A 223 1.44 4.28 5.77
N GLY A 224 1.83 2.99 5.86
CA GLY A 224 2.48 2.25 4.77
C GLY A 224 1.59 2.08 3.54
N ASP A 225 2.22 1.77 2.40
CA ASP A 225 1.58 1.56 1.08
C ASP A 225 0.83 2.76 0.48
N TRP A 226 1.28 3.98 0.80
CA TRP A 226 0.78 5.19 0.16
C TRP A 226 1.41 5.38 -1.22
N ASP A 227 1.00 4.53 -2.15
CA ASP A 227 1.38 4.54 -3.56
C ASP A 227 0.60 5.59 -4.37
N HIS A 228 -0.46 6.15 -3.79
CA HIS A 228 -1.38 7.05 -4.47
C HIS A 228 -1.84 8.21 -3.57
N TYR A 229 -1.78 9.44 -4.09
CA TYR A 229 -2.08 10.65 -3.30
C TYR A 229 -3.52 10.70 -2.75
N LYS A 230 -4.48 10.07 -3.43
CA LYS A 230 -5.88 9.97 -2.95
C LYS A 230 -6.03 9.15 -1.66
N ALA A 231 -5.02 8.36 -1.26
CA ALA A 231 -5.01 7.67 0.03
C ALA A 231 -5.19 8.65 1.19
N GLY A 232 -4.66 9.87 1.07
CA GLY A 232 -4.79 10.93 2.07
C GLY A 232 -5.88 11.96 1.80
N VAL A 233 -6.80 11.75 0.84
CA VAL A 233 -7.78 12.78 0.42
C VAL A 233 -9.21 12.24 0.41
N PHE A 234 -10.13 12.97 1.06
CA PHE A 234 -11.57 12.75 1.00
C PHE A 234 -12.22 13.76 0.06
N ASP A 235 -12.86 13.28 -1.02
CA ASP A 235 -13.63 14.12 -1.94
C ASP A 235 -15.12 14.09 -1.56
N PHE A 236 -15.62 15.15 -0.96
CA PHE A 236 -16.99 15.17 -0.42
C PHE A 236 -18.05 15.22 -1.52
N VAL A 237 -19.22 14.64 -1.25
CA VAL A 237 -20.41 14.80 -2.08
C VAL A 237 -21.48 15.56 -1.32
N ARG A 238 -22.21 16.41 -2.03
CA ARG A 238 -23.25 17.26 -1.46
C ARG A 238 -24.55 17.11 -2.23
N GLU A 239 -25.66 17.19 -1.50
CA GLU A 239 -27.00 17.32 -2.05
C GLU A 239 -27.62 18.56 -1.42
N ASN A 240 -28.06 19.52 -2.25
CA ASN A 240 -28.62 20.80 -1.79
C ASN A 240 -27.72 21.55 -0.79
N GLY A 241 -26.40 21.50 -1.01
CA GLY A 241 -25.39 22.14 -0.15
C GLY A 241 -25.01 21.33 1.10
N VAL A 242 -25.73 20.26 1.43
CA VAL A 242 -25.48 19.43 2.63
C VAL A 242 -24.55 18.27 2.28
N VAL A 243 -23.51 18.05 3.09
CA VAL A 243 -22.60 16.90 2.94
C VAL A 243 -23.34 15.59 3.18
N LYS A 244 -23.32 14.71 2.18
CA LYS A 244 -23.91 13.37 2.23
C LYS A 244 -22.88 12.26 2.38
N GLY A 245 -21.62 12.52 2.09
CA GLY A 245 -20.57 11.51 2.12
C GLY A 245 -19.27 12.00 1.51
N PHE A 246 -18.34 11.09 1.29
CA PHE A 246 -17.11 11.35 0.53
C PHE A 246 -16.64 10.12 -0.23
N TRP A 247 -15.94 10.36 -1.34
CA TRP A 247 -15.20 9.33 -2.06
C TRP A 247 -13.81 9.19 -1.47
N TRP A 248 -13.37 7.94 -1.31
CA TRP A 248 -12.02 7.63 -0.87
C TRP A 248 -11.43 6.46 -1.66
N LYS A 249 -10.13 6.57 -1.96
CA LYS A 249 -9.33 5.56 -2.67
C LYS A 249 -8.15 5.22 -1.77
N TRP A 250 -7.97 3.96 -1.39
CA TRP A 250 -6.81 3.57 -0.60
C TRP A 250 -5.60 3.25 -1.48
N HIS A 251 -5.78 2.44 -2.53
CA HIS A 251 -4.69 1.98 -3.41
C HIS A 251 -4.91 2.35 -4.88
N ILE A 252 -3.84 2.46 -5.70
CA ILE A 252 -3.94 2.85 -7.12
C ILE A 252 -4.85 1.94 -7.96
N ASP A 253 -4.86 0.64 -7.67
CA ASP A 253 -5.64 -0.36 -8.40
C ASP A 253 -7.11 -0.46 -7.94
N GLU A 254 -7.50 0.30 -6.92
CA GLU A 254 -8.86 0.25 -6.40
C GLU A 254 -9.78 1.27 -7.06
N TYR A 255 -11.06 0.91 -7.16
CA TYR A 255 -12.11 1.87 -7.39
C TYR A 255 -12.33 2.72 -6.15
N GLN A 256 -12.65 3.99 -6.36
CA GLN A 256 -13.08 4.84 -5.24
C GLN A 256 -14.39 4.34 -4.67
N SER A 257 -14.46 4.24 -3.35
CA SER A 257 -15.65 3.84 -2.62
C SER A 257 -16.33 5.05 -1.98
N LEU A 258 -17.67 5.07 -2.02
CA LEU A 258 -18.45 6.10 -1.34
C LEU A 258 -18.61 5.76 0.13
N TRP A 259 -18.30 6.73 0.99
CA TRP A 259 -18.53 6.69 2.43
C TRP A 259 -19.71 7.60 2.74
N VAL A 260 -20.83 7.03 3.18
CA VAL A 260 -22.08 7.76 3.39
C VAL A 260 -22.14 8.29 4.82
N LYS A 261 -22.46 9.58 4.96
CA LYS A 261 -22.67 10.21 6.27
C LYS A 261 -23.93 9.62 6.92
N ILE A 262 -23.79 9.11 8.14
CA ILE A 262 -24.86 8.50 8.93
C ILE A 262 -25.22 9.38 10.13
N GLY A 263 -26.50 9.35 10.50
CA GLY A 263 -26.99 9.95 11.75
C GLY A 263 -26.68 9.10 12.98
N GLU A 264 -27.21 9.49 14.15
CA GLU A 264 -27.09 8.70 15.40
C GLU A 264 -27.65 7.29 15.26
N ARG A 265 -28.64 7.11 14.38
CA ARG A 265 -29.16 5.81 13.97
C ARG A 265 -28.85 5.62 12.50
N VAL A 266 -28.36 4.43 12.17
CA VAL A 266 -28.15 4.01 10.78
C VAL A 266 -29.52 3.74 10.16
N ASP A 267 -29.92 4.58 9.21
CA ASP A 267 -31.07 4.31 8.34
C ASP A 267 -30.57 3.75 7.01
N GLN A 268 -30.89 2.49 6.76
CA GLN A 268 -30.49 1.80 5.54
C GLN A 268 -31.05 2.47 4.28
N LYS A 269 -32.23 3.09 4.37
CA LYS A 269 -32.84 3.78 3.23
C LYS A 269 -32.07 5.03 2.83
N ASP A 270 -31.58 5.79 3.80
CA ASP A 270 -30.78 6.99 3.54
C ASP A 270 -29.44 6.63 2.88
N ILE A 271 -28.85 5.51 3.30
CA ILE A 271 -27.63 4.95 2.68
C ILE A 271 -27.92 4.54 1.23
N GLU A 272 -28.96 3.74 1.01
CA GLU A 272 -29.34 3.27 -0.32
C GLU A 272 -29.66 4.42 -1.26
N GLN A 273 -30.42 5.41 -0.80
CA GLN A 273 -30.73 6.61 -1.58
C GLN A 273 -29.46 7.39 -1.96
N THR A 274 -28.51 7.53 -1.02
CA THR A 274 -27.24 8.21 -1.30
C THR A 274 -26.41 7.44 -2.33
N LEU A 275 -26.36 6.12 -2.22
CA LEU A 275 -25.65 5.25 -3.18
C LEU A 275 -26.33 5.22 -4.55
N GLU A 276 -27.66 5.36 -4.63
CA GLU A 276 -28.38 5.49 -5.90
C GLU A 276 -28.07 6.82 -6.59
N THR A 277 -28.00 7.92 -5.83
CA THR A 277 -27.73 9.26 -6.35
C THR A 277 -26.28 9.42 -6.84
N PHE A 278 -25.31 8.92 -6.08
CA PHE A 278 -23.88 9.16 -6.37
C PHE A 278 -23.15 7.94 -6.96
N GLY A 279 -23.76 6.76 -6.88
CA GLY A 279 -23.12 5.49 -7.22
C GLY A 279 -22.39 4.85 -6.04
N ARG A 280 -21.99 3.58 -6.22
CA ARG A 280 -21.23 2.82 -5.21
C ARG A 280 -19.72 2.93 -5.40
N SER A 281 -19.30 3.04 -6.65
CA SER A 281 -17.91 3.09 -7.05
C SER A 281 -17.73 4.01 -8.25
N ARG A 282 -16.59 4.71 -8.34
CA ARG A 282 -16.22 5.48 -9.55
C ARG A 282 -14.81 5.14 -10.01
N THR A 283 -14.64 5.09 -11.33
CA THR A 283 -13.33 5.13 -11.98
C THR A 283 -12.85 6.58 -11.98
N VAL A 284 -11.58 6.79 -11.67
CA VAL A 284 -10.94 8.09 -11.87
C VAL A 284 -10.26 8.01 -13.24
N GLU A 285 -10.60 8.90 -14.16
CA GLU A 285 -9.75 9.14 -15.32
C GLU A 285 -8.45 9.78 -14.81
N VAL A 286 -7.32 9.14 -15.10
CA VAL A 286 -5.96 9.54 -14.69
C VAL A 286 -5.57 10.85 -15.35
#